data_AF-A0A3D3EYJ8-F1
#
_entry.id   AF-A0A3D3EYJ8-F1
#
_cell.length_a   1.000
_cell.length_b   1.000
_cell.length_c   1.000
_cell.angle_alpha   90.00
_cell.angle_beta   90.00
_cell.angle_gamma   90.00
#
_symmetry.space_group_name_H-M   'P 1'
#
loop_
_entity.id
_entity.type
_entity.pdbx_description
1 polymer ?
#
loop_
_entity_poly.entity_id
_entity_poly.type
_entity_poly.pdbx_seq_one_letter_code
_entity_poly.pdbx_strand_id
1 'polypeptide(L)'
;EAGRVAPSAQNRQPWRYIVLTEPEQIKALVKHTGLVGLSNFFIKSAPCVIVACADTKKNLRVNGQDYYLVDTAISFQQMILCAWEMGIGSCWMAAFSEKILAKYLALPKTWRIVAISAFGYPKDEKSMWGKVVSSFAGSTKRQPIEEMVTYYDKGN
;
A
#
# COMPACT_ATOMS: atom_id res chain seq x y z
N GLU A 1 12.24 -8.54 -4.80
CA GLU A 1 12.64 -9.58 -3.81
C GLU A 1 11.90 -9.53 -2.49
N ALA A 2 11.98 -8.47 -1.67
CA ALA A 2 11.37 -8.45 -0.33
C ALA A 2 9.91 -8.95 -0.28
N GLY A 3 9.00 -8.39 -1.08
CA GLY A 3 7.62 -8.91 -1.10
C GLY A 3 7.46 -10.29 -1.77
N ARG A 4 8.35 -10.67 -2.70
CA ARG A 4 8.26 -11.97 -3.39
C ARG A 4 8.36 -13.15 -2.41
N VAL A 5 9.17 -13.00 -1.35
CA VAL A 5 9.41 -14.04 -0.34
C VAL A 5 8.42 -14.00 0.82
N ALA A 6 7.40 -13.14 0.76
CA ALA A 6 6.37 -13.06 1.77
C ALA A 6 5.58 -14.38 1.88
N PRO A 7 5.08 -14.73 3.08
CA PRO A 7 4.16 -15.84 3.22
C PRO A 7 2.81 -15.51 2.57
N SER A 8 2.10 -16.56 2.14
CA SER A 8 0.70 -16.45 1.71
C SER A 8 -0.08 -17.71 2.11
N ALA A 9 -1.39 -17.57 2.25
CA ALA A 9 -2.26 -18.71 2.52
C ALA A 9 -2.06 -19.82 1.47
N GLN A 10 -1.68 -21.03 1.93
CA GLN A 10 -1.32 -22.18 1.06
C GLN A 10 -0.28 -21.85 -0.02
N ASN A 11 0.61 -20.88 0.23
CA ASN A 11 1.61 -20.41 -0.73
C ASN A 11 1.02 -19.97 -2.09
N ARG A 12 -0.22 -19.46 -2.11
CA ARG A 12 -0.92 -19.11 -3.36
C ARG A 12 -0.31 -17.92 -4.08
N GLN A 13 0.36 -17.02 -3.37
CA GLN A 13 1.08 -15.85 -3.91
C GLN A 13 0.19 -15.03 -4.87
N PRO A 14 -0.90 -14.41 -4.35
CA PRO A 14 -1.88 -13.72 -5.18
C PRO A 14 -1.39 -12.38 -5.70
N TRP A 15 -0.37 -11.78 -5.09
CA TRP A 15 0.12 -10.44 -5.40
C TRP A 15 0.56 -10.27 -6.86
N ARG A 16 0.28 -9.09 -7.38
CA ARG A 16 0.70 -8.58 -8.68
C ARG A 16 1.12 -7.13 -8.50
N TYR A 17 2.20 -6.71 -9.13
CA TYR A 17 2.74 -5.36 -8.95
C TYR A 17 2.82 -4.66 -10.28
N ILE A 18 2.33 -3.43 -10.32
CA ILE A 18 2.50 -2.53 -11.46
C ILE A 18 3.47 -1.46 -10.98
N VAL A 19 4.64 -1.43 -11.59
CA VAL A 19 5.72 -0.51 -11.23
C VAL A 19 5.77 0.60 -12.26
N LEU A 20 5.69 1.85 -11.80
CA LEU A 20 5.80 3.03 -12.63
C LEU A 20 7.06 3.80 -12.20
N THR A 21 8.02 3.95 -13.11
CA THR A 21 9.26 4.73 -12.90
C THR A 21 9.35 5.94 -13.82
N GLU A 22 8.58 5.95 -14.92
CA GLU A 22 8.58 7.06 -15.87
C GLU A 22 7.80 8.26 -15.32
N PRO A 23 8.43 9.45 -15.19
CA PRO A 23 7.79 10.62 -14.60
C PRO A 23 6.45 10.99 -15.25
N GLU A 24 6.33 10.87 -16.57
CA GLU A 24 5.09 11.18 -17.29
C GLU A 24 3.98 10.16 -17.01
N GLN A 25 4.32 8.88 -16.83
CA GLN A 25 3.35 7.86 -16.44
C GLN A 25 2.85 8.08 -15.02
N ILE A 26 3.75 8.47 -14.09
CA ILE A 26 3.40 8.79 -12.71
C ILE A 26 2.48 10.02 -12.66
N LYS A 27 2.82 11.10 -13.39
CA LYS A 27 1.96 12.29 -13.51
C LYS A 27 0.58 11.96 -14.07
N ALA A 28 0.50 11.06 -15.06
CA ALA A 28 -0.75 10.62 -15.63
C ALA A 28 -1.56 9.77 -14.63
N LEU A 29 -0.91 8.81 -13.95
CA LEU A 29 -1.50 7.97 -12.91
C LEU A 29 -2.17 8.80 -11.82
N VAL A 30 -1.50 9.85 -11.33
CA VAL A 30 -1.99 10.72 -10.25
C VAL A 30 -3.39 11.28 -10.53
N LYS A 31 -3.70 11.58 -11.80
CA LYS A 31 -5.03 12.07 -12.23
C LYS A 31 -6.16 11.07 -11.99
N HIS A 32 -5.82 9.81 -11.79
CA HIS A 32 -6.75 8.69 -11.57
C HIS A 32 -6.67 8.14 -10.13
N THR A 33 -6.01 8.84 -9.22
CA THR A 33 -5.88 8.46 -7.80
C THR A 33 -6.53 9.49 -6.88
N GLY A 34 -6.88 9.10 -5.65
CA GLY A 34 -7.64 9.90 -4.69
C GLY A 34 -9.12 9.51 -4.59
N LEU A 35 -9.75 9.84 -3.46
CA LEU A 35 -11.20 9.64 -3.24
C LEU A 35 -12.01 10.92 -3.52
N VAL A 36 -11.47 12.06 -3.13
CA VAL A 36 -12.02 13.40 -3.38
C VAL A 36 -10.86 14.27 -3.84
N GLY A 37 -10.97 14.86 -5.03
CA GLY A 37 -10.07 15.88 -5.59
C GLY A 37 -8.60 15.78 -5.21
N LEU A 38 -7.77 15.20 -6.08
CA LEU A 38 -6.31 15.33 -6.05
C LEU A 38 -5.59 14.88 -4.76
N SER A 39 -6.20 14.23 -3.76
CA SER A 39 -5.56 13.93 -2.45
C SER A 39 -4.16 13.30 -2.52
N ASN A 40 -3.83 12.61 -3.62
CA ASN A 40 -2.54 11.96 -3.83
C ASN A 40 -1.58 12.78 -4.72
N PHE A 41 -1.84 14.06 -4.99
CA PHE A 41 -1.02 14.90 -5.89
C PHE A 41 0.46 14.95 -5.51
N PHE A 42 0.77 14.71 -4.22
CA PHE A 42 2.12 14.75 -3.68
C PHE A 42 3.03 13.66 -4.26
N ILE A 43 2.48 12.58 -4.83
CA ILE A 43 3.29 11.49 -5.41
C ILE A 43 3.73 11.77 -6.86
N LYS A 44 3.29 12.88 -7.48
CA LYS A 44 3.62 13.21 -8.88
C LYS A 44 5.12 13.36 -9.16
N SER A 45 5.90 13.63 -8.12
CA SER A 45 7.36 13.79 -8.18
C SER A 45 8.10 12.60 -7.56
N ALA A 46 7.39 11.52 -7.20
CA ALA A 46 8.05 10.30 -6.72
C ALA A 46 8.82 9.65 -7.89
N PRO A 47 10.05 9.16 -7.67
CA PRO A 47 10.80 8.44 -8.70
C PRO A 47 10.23 7.05 -8.99
N CYS A 48 9.43 6.49 -8.08
CA CYS A 48 8.77 5.21 -8.28
C CYS A 48 7.40 5.20 -7.61
N VAL A 49 6.40 4.64 -8.28
CA VAL A 49 5.09 4.33 -7.71
C VAL A 49 4.77 2.86 -8.01
N ILE A 50 4.37 2.12 -6.99
CA ILE A 50 3.93 0.73 -7.12
C ILE A 50 2.44 0.65 -6.78
N VAL A 51 1.66 0.08 -7.69
CA VAL A 51 0.28 -0.34 -7.44
C VAL A 51 0.30 -1.82 -7.08
N ALA A 52 -0.03 -2.12 -5.83
CA ALA A 52 -0.15 -3.49 -5.32
C ALA A 52 -1.54 -4.02 -5.63
N CYS A 53 -1.59 -4.99 -6.53
CA CYS A 53 -2.78 -5.71 -6.95
C CYS A 53 -2.75 -7.16 -6.45
N ALA A 54 -3.88 -7.84 -6.57
CA ALA A 54 -4.00 -9.26 -6.28
C ALA A 54 -4.89 -9.94 -7.33
N ASP A 55 -4.43 -11.08 -7.86
CA ASP A 55 -5.27 -11.91 -8.72
C ASP A 55 -6.20 -12.78 -7.86
N THR A 56 -7.49 -12.45 -7.84
CA THR A 56 -8.50 -13.14 -7.03
C THR A 56 -8.71 -14.60 -7.43
N LYS A 57 -8.23 -15.05 -8.60
CA LYS A 57 -8.18 -16.49 -8.92
C LYS A 57 -7.33 -17.28 -7.93
N LYS A 58 -6.36 -16.62 -7.29
CA LYS A 58 -5.48 -17.20 -6.26
C LYS A 58 -5.96 -16.90 -4.84
N ASN A 59 -7.16 -16.32 -4.69
CA ASN A 59 -7.73 -16.09 -3.37
C ASN A 59 -8.01 -17.42 -2.66
N LEU A 60 -7.84 -17.43 -1.34
CA LEU A 60 -8.40 -18.43 -0.46
C LEU A 60 -9.41 -17.73 0.45
N ARG A 61 -10.63 -18.26 0.52
CA ARG A 61 -11.64 -17.77 1.45
C ARG A 61 -11.71 -18.70 2.65
N VAL A 62 -11.37 -18.19 3.83
CA VAL A 62 -11.42 -18.94 5.11
C VAL A 62 -12.16 -18.09 6.12
N ASN A 63 -13.07 -18.69 6.89
CA ASN A 63 -13.86 -17.98 7.91
C ASN A 63 -14.61 -16.75 7.36
N GLY A 64 -15.06 -16.79 6.11
CA GLY A 64 -15.74 -15.67 5.46
C GLY A 64 -14.84 -14.49 5.07
N GLN A 65 -13.52 -14.64 5.14
CA GLN A 65 -12.55 -13.61 4.81
C GLN A 65 -11.74 -13.97 3.56
N ASP A 66 -11.49 -13.00 2.71
CA ASP A 66 -10.68 -13.16 1.50
C ASP A 66 -9.20 -12.89 1.80
N TYR A 67 -8.37 -13.91 1.73
CA TYR A 67 -6.96 -13.83 2.12
C TYR A 67 -6.09 -13.11 1.09
N TYR A 68 -6.56 -12.89 -0.15
CA TYR A 68 -5.78 -12.12 -1.13
C TYR A 68 -5.40 -10.72 -0.61
N LEU A 69 -6.25 -10.12 0.24
CA LEU A 69 -6.01 -8.82 0.86
C LEU A 69 -4.86 -8.92 1.87
N VAL A 70 -4.93 -9.88 2.79
CA VAL A 70 -3.92 -10.11 3.84
C VAL A 70 -2.58 -10.50 3.22
N ASP A 71 -2.58 -11.48 2.32
CA ASP A 71 -1.38 -11.98 1.65
C ASP A 71 -0.65 -10.86 0.87
N THR A 72 -1.41 -10.07 0.10
CA THR A 72 -0.83 -8.96 -0.67
C THR A 72 -0.36 -7.84 0.25
N ALA A 73 -1.05 -7.60 1.37
CA ALA A 73 -0.65 -6.58 2.34
C ALA A 73 0.64 -6.94 3.06
N ILE A 74 0.81 -8.18 3.51
CA ILE A 74 2.07 -8.67 4.09
C ILE A 74 3.20 -8.50 3.08
N SER A 75 2.99 -8.96 1.85
CA SER A 75 3.99 -8.86 0.79
C SER A 75 4.39 -7.41 0.48
N PHE A 76 3.42 -6.50 0.37
CA PHE A 76 3.71 -5.11 0.09
C PHE A 76 4.33 -4.38 1.28
N GLN A 77 3.93 -4.71 2.51
CA GLN A 77 4.55 -4.18 3.73
C GLN A 77 6.01 -4.61 3.87
N GLN A 78 6.38 -5.84 3.47
CA GLN A 78 7.78 -6.25 3.45
C GLN A 78 8.62 -5.41 2.47
N MET A 79 8.06 -5.03 1.32
CA MET A 79 8.72 -4.09 0.40
C MET A 79 8.92 -2.72 1.05
N ILE A 80 7.92 -2.22 1.77
CA ILE A 80 7.97 -0.93 2.48
C ILE A 80 9.03 -0.92 3.58
N LEU A 81 9.11 -1.98 4.39
CA LEU A 81 10.12 -2.11 5.44
C LEU A 81 11.53 -2.22 4.86
N CYS A 82 11.71 -3.02 3.81
CA CYS A 82 12.98 -3.12 3.10
C CYS A 82 13.40 -1.78 2.47
N ALA A 83 12.46 -1.04 1.87
CA ALA A 83 12.72 0.29 1.36
C ALA A 83 13.18 1.25 2.46
N TRP A 84 12.50 1.23 3.61
CA TRP A 84 12.87 2.06 4.76
C TRP A 84 14.29 1.79 5.26
N GLU A 85 14.68 0.52 5.38
CA GLU A 85 16.04 0.10 5.75
C GLU A 85 17.09 0.65 4.77
N MET A 86 16.72 0.78 3.49
CA MET A 86 17.58 1.35 2.44
C MET A 86 17.52 2.89 2.37
N GLY A 87 16.89 3.56 3.35
CA GLY A 87 16.73 5.02 3.36
C GLY A 87 15.69 5.54 2.35
N ILE A 88 14.88 4.66 1.78
CA ILE A 88 13.82 5.00 0.82
C ILE A 88 12.52 5.20 1.59
N GLY A 89 12.00 6.43 1.56
CA GLY A 89 10.70 6.76 2.12
C GLY A 89 9.57 6.17 1.29
N SER A 90 8.47 5.83 1.95
CA SER A 90 7.25 5.36 1.29
C SER A 90 5.97 5.83 1.99
N CYS A 91 4.84 5.75 1.29
CA CYS A 91 3.53 6.11 1.84
C CYS A 91 2.48 5.11 1.35
N TRP A 92 1.85 4.37 2.26
CA TRP A 92 0.74 3.47 1.93
C TRP A 92 -0.53 4.28 1.65
N MET A 93 -1.12 4.11 0.48
CA MET A 93 -2.33 4.83 0.05
C MET A 93 -3.46 3.86 -0.28
N ALA A 94 -4.57 4.01 0.44
CA ALA A 94 -5.86 3.36 0.16
C ALA A 94 -6.89 4.33 -0.43
N ALA A 95 -6.60 5.63 -0.47
CA ALA A 95 -7.49 6.64 -1.02
C ALA A 95 -7.42 6.64 -2.56
N PHE A 96 -8.19 5.78 -3.21
CA PHE A 96 -8.38 5.76 -4.67
C PHE A 96 -9.71 5.10 -5.04
N SER A 97 -10.23 5.42 -6.24
CA SER A 97 -11.31 4.65 -6.85
C SER A 97 -10.76 3.45 -7.61
N GLU A 98 -10.94 2.25 -7.07
CA GLU A 98 -10.47 1.02 -7.70
C GLU A 98 -11.01 0.87 -9.14
N LYS A 99 -12.31 1.17 -9.35
CA LYS A 99 -12.94 1.10 -10.68
C LYS A 99 -12.26 2.00 -11.70
N ILE A 100 -11.98 3.26 -11.34
CA ILE A 100 -11.35 4.23 -12.24
C ILE A 100 -9.92 3.79 -12.54
N LEU A 101 -9.17 3.43 -11.49
CA LEU A 101 -7.76 3.08 -11.60
C LEU A 101 -7.55 1.76 -12.36
N ALA A 102 -8.38 0.75 -12.10
CA ALA A 102 -8.34 -0.52 -12.82
C ALA A 102 -8.65 -0.36 -14.31
N LYS A 103 -9.60 0.53 -14.66
CA LYS A 103 -9.88 0.87 -16.06
C LYS A 103 -8.70 1.58 -16.72
N TYR A 104 -8.12 2.57 -16.05
CA TYR A 104 -6.96 3.32 -16.56
C TYR A 104 -5.74 2.41 -16.80
N LEU A 105 -5.47 1.50 -15.87
CA LEU A 105 -4.36 0.54 -15.97
C LEU A 105 -4.69 -0.70 -16.81
N ALA A 106 -5.89 -0.76 -17.42
CA ALA A 106 -6.37 -1.89 -18.23
C ALA A 106 -6.23 -3.25 -17.50
N LEU A 107 -6.61 -3.31 -16.22
CA LEU A 107 -6.41 -4.51 -15.41
C LEU A 107 -7.35 -5.65 -15.79
N PRO A 108 -6.90 -6.91 -15.69
CA PRO A 108 -7.77 -8.07 -15.78
C PRO A 108 -8.92 -7.97 -14.76
N LYS A 109 -10.13 -8.42 -15.13
CA LYS A 109 -11.31 -8.40 -14.24
C LYS A 109 -11.10 -9.17 -12.92
N THR A 110 -10.18 -10.13 -12.89
CA THR A 110 -9.87 -10.89 -11.67
C THR A 110 -8.88 -10.18 -10.77
N TRP A 111 -8.28 -9.07 -11.20
CA TRP A 111 -7.34 -8.34 -10.38
C TRP A 111 -8.07 -7.30 -9.53
N ARG A 112 -7.71 -7.25 -8.26
CA ARG A 112 -8.16 -6.23 -7.31
C ARG A 112 -6.97 -5.37 -6.89
N ILE A 113 -7.19 -4.07 -6.69
CA ILE A 113 -6.15 -3.15 -6.22
C ILE A 113 -6.23 -3.08 -4.70
N VAL A 114 -5.15 -3.48 -4.02
CA VAL A 114 -5.06 -3.51 -2.56
C VAL A 114 -4.55 -2.18 -2.01
N ALA A 115 -3.50 -1.64 -2.62
CA ALA A 115 -2.91 -0.37 -2.22
C ALA A 115 -2.02 0.23 -3.31
N ILE A 116 -1.66 1.49 -3.12
CA ILE A 116 -0.63 2.18 -3.90
C ILE A 116 0.44 2.65 -2.93
N SER A 117 1.70 2.62 -3.33
CA SER A 117 2.74 3.32 -2.58
C SER A 117 3.72 4.04 -3.50
N ALA A 118 4.05 5.27 -3.13
CA ALA A 118 5.15 6.01 -3.72
C ALA A 118 6.44 5.67 -2.96
N PHE A 119 7.54 5.58 -3.69
CA PHE A 119 8.87 5.33 -3.15
C PHE A 119 9.82 6.44 -3.61
N GLY A 120 10.63 6.96 -2.70
CA GLY A 120 11.64 7.97 -3.02
C GLY A 120 12.46 8.38 -1.81
N TYR A 121 13.61 9.00 -2.07
CA TYR A 121 14.45 9.52 -1.00
C TYR A 121 13.78 10.74 -0.34
N PRO A 122 13.67 10.77 1.00
CA PRO A 122 13.16 11.92 1.71
C PRO A 122 13.99 13.16 1.40
N LYS A 123 13.35 14.32 1.28
CA LYS A 123 14.04 15.61 1.26
C LYS A 123 14.39 16.02 2.69
N ASP A 124 15.47 16.79 2.86
CA ASP A 124 15.88 17.33 4.16
C ASP A 124 14.77 18.15 4.83
N GLU A 125 13.96 18.86 4.03
CA GLU A 125 12.81 19.61 4.51
C GLU A 125 11.47 19.08 4.01
N LYS A 126 10.50 18.98 4.94
CA LYS A 126 9.11 18.72 4.60
C LYS A 126 8.53 19.91 3.82
N SER A 127 7.76 19.61 2.78
CA SER A 127 6.94 20.61 2.09
C SER A 127 5.91 21.21 3.03
N MET A 128 5.40 22.41 2.69
CA MET A 128 4.28 23.06 3.40
C MET A 128 3.09 22.11 3.57
N TRP A 129 2.73 21.39 2.50
CA TRP A 129 1.69 20.36 2.54
C TRP A 129 2.03 19.23 3.52
N GLY A 130 3.27 18.73 3.50
CA GLY A 130 3.72 17.69 4.41
C GLY A 130 3.67 18.11 5.89
N LYS A 131 3.99 19.38 6.19
CA LYS A 131 3.87 19.95 7.54
C LYS A 131 2.41 19.97 7.99
N VAL A 132 1.51 20.49 7.13
CA VAL A 132 0.07 20.56 7.38
C VAL A 132 -0.54 19.17 7.61
N VAL A 133 -0.29 18.20 6.73
CA VAL A 133 -0.81 16.84 6.91
C VAL A 133 -0.28 16.21 8.20
N SER A 134 1.01 16.39 8.50
CA SER A 134 1.59 15.78 9.70
C SER A 134 1.02 16.31 11.03
N SER A 135 0.49 17.54 11.06
CA SER A 135 -0.06 18.10 12.30
C SER A 135 -1.41 17.50 12.69
N PHE A 136 -2.23 17.08 11.71
CA PHE A 136 -3.55 16.51 11.98
C PHE A 136 -3.67 15.00 11.70
N ALA A 137 -2.76 14.41 10.90
CA ALA A 137 -2.83 12.99 10.56
C ALA A 137 -2.62 12.06 11.77
N GLY A 138 -1.94 12.54 12.83
CA GLY A 138 -1.66 11.74 14.02
C GLY A 138 -0.89 10.45 13.72
N SER A 139 -0.12 10.41 12.62
CA SER A 139 0.45 9.18 12.07
C SER A 139 1.47 8.48 12.98
N THR A 140 1.96 9.16 14.02
CA THR A 140 2.86 8.62 15.05
C THR A 140 2.12 8.15 16.31
N LYS A 141 0.83 8.49 16.47
CA LYS A 141 0.03 8.04 17.61
C LYS A 141 -0.34 6.57 17.43
N ARG A 142 -0.26 5.79 18.51
CA ARG A 142 -0.68 4.38 18.58
C ARG A 142 -1.56 4.20 19.81
N GLN A 143 -2.49 3.25 19.75
CA GLN A 143 -3.25 2.84 20.93
C GLN A 143 -2.30 2.29 22.00
N PRO A 144 -2.65 2.42 23.30
CA PRO A 144 -1.96 1.71 24.37
C PRO A 144 -1.88 0.21 24.07
N ILE A 145 -0.79 -0.44 24.47
CA ILE A 145 -0.58 -1.87 24.18
C ILE A 145 -1.64 -2.75 24.85
N GLU A 146 -2.15 -2.29 26.00
CA GLU A 146 -3.18 -2.95 26.80
C GLU A 146 -4.54 -3.01 26.09
N GLU A 147 -4.80 -2.12 25.12
CA GLU A 147 -6.01 -2.19 24.28
C GLU A 147 -5.89 -3.21 23.14
N MET A 148 -4.67 -3.64 22.80
CA MET A 148 -4.38 -4.51 21.65
C MET A 148 -3.93 -5.92 22.04
N VAL A 149 -3.39 -6.09 23.25
CA VAL A 149 -2.76 -7.33 23.71
C VAL A 149 -3.45 -7.80 24.99
N THR A 150 -4.04 -8.99 24.94
CA THR A 150 -4.58 -9.69 26.10
C THR A 150 -3.84 -11.01 26.28
N TYR A 151 -3.20 -11.20 27.43
CA TYR A 151 -2.57 -12.47 27.76
C TYR A 151 -3.64 -13.48 28.15
N TYR A 152 -3.61 -14.62 27.49
CA TYR A 152 -4.46 -15.74 27.87
C TYR A 152 -3.88 -16.41 29.11
N ASP A 153 -4.56 -16.24 30.23
CA ASP A 153 -4.31 -17.01 31.45
C ASP A 153 -5.44 -18.03 31.61
N LYS A 154 -5.10 -19.32 31.59
CA LYS A 154 -6.05 -20.40 31.86
C LYS A 154 -6.45 -20.47 33.34
N GLY A 155 -5.77 -19.72 34.20
CA GLY A 155 -5.86 -19.81 35.64
C GLY A 155 -5.21 -21.09 36.19
N ASN A 156 -4.96 -21.07 37.50
CA ASN A 156 -5.26 -22.23 38.31
C ASN A 156 -6.70 -22.69 38.06
#